data_AF-G0YP33-F1
#
_entry.id   AF-G0YP33-F1
#
_cell.length_a   1.000
_cell.length_b   1.000
_cell.length_c   1.000
_cell.angle_alpha   90.00
_cell.angle_beta   90.00
_cell.angle_gamma   90.00
#
_symmetry.space_group_name_H-M   'P 1'
#
loop_
_entity.id
_entity.type
_entity.pdbx_description
1 polymer ?
#
loop_
_entity_poly.entity_id
_entity_poly.type
_entity_poly.pdbx_seq_one_letter_code
_entity_poly.pdbx_strand_id
1 'polypeptide(L)'
;MEKNTIKYLARQTLSINFVAHKSKPDRSLFLFSENNIIRRSCKALIEQRWFEYLVILTIIANCVSLALEVHLPQGDRTYIVAKMAGIEPIFLGIFTTEAILKIIALGFIYNKNAYLKSVWNILDFIVVTMGLVTINLQADTVDLRTFRAIRVLRPFKLVSGVPSLQVVLTSIIKAMAPLFQIGLLVLFAILIFAVIGLEIYRGIFHTTCWKSDSPFLFDAIQQACSPQSNTSCNLGYTCRPYWDGPFFGFVNFDNLGYAMLTVFQCITMEGWTDVLYQTNKANDSQWNVLYFVLIIVFGSFFMLNLVLGVLSGEFAKERERVEKRRAFLKLREEQRDQNMLEGYLDWMETPEELKIFENKQNQEERKELMKNRRKTREWLNKRKLSNEYVQGLEESDEDLDDKSKSFLENCIKYIREMRPIVKHFIKTQPFYWLVITLVLLNTACVAIEHYGQPKFLDRFLFYAEYVFLTIFMGELFIKIFGYGVRDYFRSKFNVFDFIVVTVSLFEAIFQIINPETVIWIFSFAMYSTTKITEIDK
;
A
#
# COMPACT_ATOMS: atom_id res chain seq x y z
N MET A 1 35.11 -23.17 -36.21
CA MET A 1 34.24 -24.33 -35.92
C MET A 1 33.18 -24.03 -34.87
N GLU A 2 33.42 -23.17 -33.87
CA GLU A 2 32.46 -22.86 -32.79
C GLU A 2 31.14 -22.19 -33.23
N LYS A 3 31.13 -21.30 -34.23
CA LYS A 3 29.88 -20.64 -34.67
C LYS A 3 28.82 -21.61 -35.22
N ASN A 4 29.26 -22.71 -35.85
CA ASN A 4 28.33 -23.73 -36.36
C ASN A 4 27.83 -24.66 -35.24
N THR A 5 28.65 -24.92 -34.24
CA THR A 5 28.26 -25.68 -33.04
C THR A 5 27.25 -24.90 -32.20
N ILE A 6 27.42 -23.58 -32.06
CA ILE A 6 26.46 -22.70 -31.38
C ILE A 6 25.16 -22.59 -32.18
N LYS A 7 25.20 -22.50 -33.52
CA LYS A 7 23.99 -22.56 -34.36
C LYS A 7 23.28 -23.91 -34.29
N TYR A 8 24.03 -25.00 -34.15
CA TYR A 8 23.49 -26.35 -34.01
C TYR A 8 22.85 -26.55 -32.63
N LEU A 9 23.51 -26.11 -31.55
CA LEU A 9 22.98 -26.13 -30.18
C LEU A 9 21.79 -25.18 -30.02
N ALA A 10 21.80 -24.01 -30.66
CA ALA A 10 20.67 -23.07 -30.71
C ALA A 10 19.48 -23.64 -31.50
N ARG A 11 19.71 -24.35 -32.61
CA ARG A 11 18.65 -25.10 -33.31
C ARG A 11 18.14 -26.25 -32.46
N GLN A 12 19.00 -26.93 -31.71
CA GLN A 12 18.59 -28.04 -30.84
C GLN A 12 17.77 -27.54 -29.63
N THR A 13 18.15 -26.41 -29.02
CA THR A 13 17.35 -25.75 -27.95
C THR A 13 16.07 -25.10 -28.46
N LEU A 14 16.03 -24.56 -29.68
CA LEU A 14 14.80 -24.06 -30.33
C LEU A 14 13.89 -25.19 -30.84
N SER A 15 14.42 -26.37 -31.16
CA SER A 15 13.64 -27.52 -31.63
C SER A 15 12.96 -28.33 -30.53
N ILE A 16 13.32 -28.12 -29.24
CA ILE A 16 12.78 -28.90 -28.12
C ILE A 16 11.37 -28.47 -27.68
N ASN A 17 10.76 -27.42 -28.24
CA ASN A 17 9.38 -27.04 -27.90
C ASN A 17 8.52 -26.63 -29.10
N PHE A 18 8.49 -27.43 -30.16
CA PHE A 18 7.35 -27.40 -31.09
C PHE A 18 6.90 -28.79 -31.55
N VAL A 19 6.87 -29.76 -30.63
CA VAL A 19 5.76 -30.72 -30.68
C VAL A 19 4.54 -29.94 -30.21
N ALA A 20 3.87 -29.28 -31.16
CA ALA A 20 2.49 -28.89 -30.98
C ALA A 20 1.71 -30.18 -30.74
N HIS A 21 1.59 -30.58 -29.47
CA HIS A 21 0.50 -31.44 -29.06
C HIS A 21 -0.74 -30.77 -29.65
N LYS A 22 -1.36 -31.39 -30.67
CA LYS A 22 -2.74 -31.11 -31.06
C LYS A 22 -3.57 -31.36 -29.80
N SER A 23 -3.66 -30.37 -28.93
CA SER A 23 -4.62 -30.38 -27.85
C SER A 23 -5.98 -30.45 -28.51
N LYS A 24 -6.80 -31.40 -28.06
CA LYS A 24 -8.22 -31.45 -28.42
C LYS A 24 -8.79 -30.03 -28.34
N PRO A 25 -9.62 -29.59 -29.30
CA PRO A 25 -10.21 -28.26 -29.26
C PRO A 25 -10.90 -28.07 -27.90
N ASP A 26 -10.51 -27.04 -27.15
CA ASP A 26 -11.02 -26.77 -25.80
C ASP A 26 -12.52 -26.47 -25.90
N ARG A 27 -13.38 -27.44 -25.57
CA ARG A 27 -14.85 -27.26 -25.51
C ARG A 27 -15.23 -26.80 -24.11
N SER A 28 -15.78 -25.58 -23.93
CA SER A 28 -16.33 -25.19 -22.63
C SER A 28 -17.65 -25.92 -22.37
N LEU A 29 -17.79 -26.47 -21.14
CA LEU A 29 -18.96 -27.26 -20.70
C LEU A 29 -19.30 -28.45 -21.60
N PHE A 30 -18.36 -28.94 -22.40
CA PHE A 30 -18.57 -29.95 -23.46
C PHE A 30 -19.57 -29.56 -24.58
N LEU A 31 -20.30 -28.45 -24.43
CA LEU A 31 -21.28 -27.95 -25.40
C LEU A 31 -20.73 -26.84 -26.32
N PHE A 32 -19.87 -25.95 -25.82
CA PHE A 32 -19.45 -24.76 -26.57
C PHE A 32 -18.07 -24.94 -27.21
N SER A 33 -18.06 -25.12 -28.53
CA SER A 33 -16.84 -25.09 -29.36
C SER A 33 -16.24 -23.67 -29.36
N GLU A 34 -14.94 -23.54 -29.64
CA GLU A 34 -14.24 -22.23 -29.71
C GLU A 34 -14.86 -21.27 -30.74
N ASN A 35 -15.55 -21.81 -31.74
CA ASN A 35 -16.18 -21.04 -32.82
C ASN A 35 -17.61 -20.56 -32.51
N ASN A 36 -18.18 -20.89 -31.33
CA ASN A 36 -19.54 -20.47 -31.01
C ASN A 36 -19.62 -18.96 -30.72
N ILE A 37 -20.56 -18.28 -31.38
CA ILE A 37 -20.78 -16.82 -31.28
C ILE A 37 -20.98 -16.39 -29.82
N ILE A 38 -21.76 -17.16 -29.05
CA ILE A 38 -22.05 -16.89 -27.63
C ILE A 38 -20.76 -16.86 -26.80
N ARG A 39 -19.90 -17.88 -26.95
CA ARG A 39 -18.62 -17.96 -26.22
C ARG A 39 -17.67 -16.84 -26.63
N ARG A 40 -17.63 -16.50 -27.91
CA ARG A 40 -16.80 -15.41 -28.44
C ARG A 40 -17.26 -14.05 -27.93
N SER A 41 -18.56 -13.79 -27.90
CA SER A 41 -19.14 -12.57 -27.33
C SER A 41 -18.91 -12.47 -25.83
N CYS A 42 -19.07 -13.56 -25.06
CA CYS A 42 -18.76 -13.57 -23.63
C CYS A 42 -17.27 -13.29 -23.35
N LYS A 43 -16.35 -13.87 -24.13
CA LYS A 43 -14.91 -13.54 -24.04
C LYS A 43 -14.66 -12.06 -24.34
N ALA A 44 -15.21 -11.57 -25.44
CA ALA A 44 -15.06 -10.18 -25.85
C ALA A 44 -15.64 -9.18 -24.83
N LEU A 45 -16.70 -9.56 -24.10
CA LEU A 45 -17.32 -8.75 -23.05
C LEU A 45 -16.47 -8.72 -21.77
N ILE A 46 -15.95 -9.87 -21.33
CA ILE A 46 -15.14 -9.97 -20.10
C ILE A 46 -13.79 -9.25 -20.25
N GLU A 47 -13.23 -9.24 -21.46
CA GLU A 47 -11.96 -8.56 -21.75
C GLU A 47 -12.10 -7.02 -21.81
N GLN A 48 -13.32 -6.47 -21.75
CA GLN A 48 -13.51 -5.03 -21.74
C GLN A 48 -13.11 -4.41 -20.40
N ARG A 49 -12.31 -3.34 -20.45
CA ARG A 49 -11.89 -2.58 -19.25
C ARG A 49 -13.05 -2.00 -18.44
N TRP A 50 -14.11 -1.55 -19.10
CA TRP A 50 -15.27 -0.99 -18.40
C TRP A 50 -16.05 -2.05 -17.61
N PHE A 51 -16.07 -3.30 -18.08
CA PHE A 51 -16.72 -4.40 -17.37
C PHE A 51 -15.98 -4.74 -16.07
N GLU A 52 -14.64 -4.75 -16.12
CA GLU A 52 -13.80 -4.90 -14.92
C GLU A 52 -14.05 -3.78 -13.89
N TYR A 53 -14.07 -2.52 -14.32
CA TYR A 53 -14.39 -1.40 -13.42
C TYR A 53 -15.81 -1.45 -12.86
N LEU A 54 -16.80 -1.90 -13.64
CA LEU A 54 -18.17 -2.10 -13.17
C LEU A 54 -18.22 -3.13 -12.06
N VAL A 55 -17.57 -4.29 -12.23
CA VAL A 55 -17.50 -5.33 -11.20
C VAL A 55 -16.84 -4.78 -9.94
N ILE A 56 -15.70 -4.09 -10.05
CA ILE A 56 -15.02 -3.48 -8.90
C ILE A 56 -15.91 -2.45 -8.18
N LEU A 57 -16.58 -1.57 -8.93
CA LEU A 57 -17.51 -0.59 -8.35
C LEU A 57 -18.67 -1.27 -7.60
N THR A 58 -19.19 -2.37 -8.13
CA THR A 58 -20.26 -3.14 -7.46
C THR A 58 -19.79 -3.84 -6.19
N ILE A 59 -18.53 -4.29 -6.14
CA ILE A 59 -17.91 -4.83 -4.92
C ILE A 59 -17.79 -3.72 -3.87
N ILE A 60 -17.28 -2.54 -4.25
CA ILE A 60 -17.15 -1.39 -3.34
C ILE A 60 -18.52 -0.96 -2.81
N ALA A 61 -19.53 -0.84 -3.68
CA ALA A 61 -20.89 -0.52 -3.28
C ALA A 61 -21.47 -1.58 -2.32
N ASN A 62 -21.17 -2.86 -2.53
CA ASN A 62 -21.59 -3.92 -1.61
C ASN A 62 -20.86 -3.84 -0.26
N CYS A 63 -19.55 -3.51 -0.23
CA CYS A 63 -18.81 -3.28 1.00
C CYS A 63 -19.37 -2.10 1.80
N VAL A 64 -19.75 -1.00 1.13
CA VAL A 64 -20.42 0.15 1.78
C VAL A 64 -21.77 -0.28 2.34
N SER A 65 -22.54 -1.06 1.59
CA SER A 65 -23.82 -1.61 2.08
C SER A 65 -23.64 -2.47 3.33
N LEU A 66 -22.58 -3.29 3.41
CA LEU A 66 -22.25 -4.09 4.59
C LEU A 66 -21.80 -3.21 5.77
N ALA A 67 -21.04 -2.15 5.50
CA ALA A 67 -20.60 -1.21 6.54
C ALA A 67 -21.75 -0.37 7.13
N LEU A 68 -22.80 -0.12 6.34
CA LEU A 68 -24.02 0.58 6.79
C LEU A 68 -25.00 -0.36 7.51
N GLU A 69 -24.76 -1.67 7.53
CA GLU A 69 -25.64 -2.64 8.18
C GLU A 69 -25.43 -2.63 9.71
N VAL A 70 -26.43 -2.13 10.44
CA VAL A 70 -26.44 -2.13 11.91
C VAL A 70 -27.10 -3.41 12.42
N HIS A 71 -26.37 -4.16 13.22
CA HIS A 71 -26.86 -5.38 13.86
C HIS A 71 -27.47 -5.04 15.22
N LEU A 72 -28.80 -4.91 15.27
CA LEU A 72 -29.52 -4.66 16.53
C LEU A 72 -29.83 -5.98 17.27
N PRO A 73 -29.84 -5.98 18.61
CA PRO A 73 -30.26 -7.13 19.39
C PRO A 73 -31.71 -7.51 19.10
N GLN A 74 -32.07 -8.76 19.34
CA GLN A 74 -33.43 -9.30 19.16
C GLN A 74 -34.00 -9.22 17.73
N GLY A 75 -33.15 -9.01 16.72
CA GLY A 75 -33.57 -9.00 15.32
C GLY A 75 -34.32 -7.74 14.90
N ASP A 76 -34.24 -6.67 15.70
CA ASP A 76 -34.77 -5.36 15.34
C ASP A 76 -34.03 -4.80 14.11
N ARG A 77 -34.71 -3.98 13.31
CA ARG A 77 -34.16 -3.38 12.09
C ARG A 77 -34.59 -1.94 11.98
N THR A 78 -33.61 -1.04 11.82
CA THR A 78 -33.92 0.34 11.46
C THR A 78 -34.53 0.42 10.06
N TYR A 79 -35.28 1.48 9.79
CA TYR A 79 -35.87 1.75 8.47
C TYR A 79 -34.83 1.67 7.34
N ILE A 80 -33.63 2.21 7.58
CA ILE A 80 -32.51 2.18 6.61
C ILE A 80 -32.09 0.73 6.34
N VAL A 81 -31.89 -0.08 7.38
CA VAL A 81 -31.51 -1.50 7.25
C VAL A 81 -32.60 -2.31 6.52
N ALA A 82 -33.87 -2.05 6.81
CA ALA A 82 -34.99 -2.71 6.13
C ALA A 82 -35.02 -2.40 4.62
N LYS A 83 -34.71 -1.16 4.21
CA LYS A 83 -34.59 -0.77 2.80
C LYS A 83 -33.33 -1.35 2.14
N MET A 84 -32.20 -1.39 2.84
CA MET A 84 -30.95 -1.94 2.33
C MET A 84 -31.03 -3.45 2.06
N ALA A 85 -31.86 -4.19 2.80
CA ALA A 85 -32.11 -5.62 2.56
C ALA A 85 -32.63 -5.93 1.15
N GLY A 86 -33.32 -4.99 0.50
CA GLY A 86 -33.78 -5.14 -0.89
C GLY A 86 -32.69 -5.00 -1.95
N ILE A 87 -31.54 -4.41 -1.60
CA ILE A 87 -30.42 -4.15 -2.53
C ILE A 87 -29.49 -5.37 -2.60
N GLU A 88 -29.40 -6.16 -1.54
CA GLU A 88 -28.57 -7.37 -1.47
C GLU A 88 -28.80 -8.40 -2.61
N PRO A 89 -30.04 -8.77 -2.99
CA PRO A 89 -30.26 -9.67 -4.11
C PRO A 89 -29.83 -9.07 -5.45
N ILE A 90 -29.84 -7.74 -5.59
CA ILE A 90 -29.36 -7.05 -6.79
C ILE A 90 -27.84 -7.27 -6.94
N PHE A 91 -27.07 -7.07 -5.86
CA PHE A 91 -25.63 -7.35 -5.87
C PHE A 91 -25.33 -8.82 -6.17
N LEU A 92 -26.07 -9.76 -5.57
CA LEU A 92 -25.91 -11.18 -5.86
C LEU A 92 -26.22 -11.50 -7.32
N GLY A 93 -27.26 -10.89 -7.89
CA GLY A 93 -27.62 -11.03 -9.29
C GLY A 93 -26.46 -10.64 -10.22
N ILE A 94 -25.84 -9.48 -9.97
CA ILE A 94 -24.67 -9.00 -10.73
C ILE A 94 -23.48 -9.97 -10.62
N PHE A 95 -23.19 -10.49 -9.43
CA PHE A 95 -22.10 -11.45 -9.26
C PHE A 95 -22.40 -12.81 -9.89
N THR A 96 -23.68 -13.20 -9.94
CA THR A 96 -24.11 -14.44 -10.59
C THR A 96 -23.97 -14.33 -12.10
N THR A 97 -24.38 -13.21 -12.69
CA THR A 97 -24.22 -12.98 -14.14
C THR A 97 -22.75 -12.95 -14.53
N GLU A 98 -21.90 -12.29 -13.76
CA GLU A 98 -20.44 -12.30 -13.94
C GLU A 98 -19.87 -13.72 -13.88
N ALA A 99 -20.24 -14.53 -12.88
CA ALA A 99 -19.76 -15.89 -12.74
C ALA A 99 -20.20 -16.77 -13.92
N ILE A 100 -21.45 -16.66 -14.36
CA ILE A 100 -21.99 -17.37 -15.53
C ILE A 100 -21.21 -16.98 -16.80
N LEU A 101 -20.98 -15.69 -17.03
CA LEU A 101 -20.21 -15.19 -18.17
C LEU A 101 -18.79 -15.79 -18.17
N LYS A 102 -18.09 -15.78 -17.02
CA LYS A 102 -16.75 -16.36 -16.86
C LYS A 102 -16.75 -17.87 -17.11
N ILE A 103 -17.74 -18.61 -16.61
CA ILE A 103 -17.86 -20.07 -16.81
C ILE A 103 -18.07 -20.40 -18.30
N ILE A 104 -18.90 -19.64 -19.03
CA ILE A 104 -19.14 -19.86 -20.47
C ILE A 104 -17.87 -19.57 -21.28
N ALA A 105 -17.17 -18.47 -20.97
CA ALA A 105 -15.97 -18.02 -21.68
C ALA A 105 -14.77 -18.96 -21.49
N LEU A 106 -14.46 -19.31 -20.24
CA LEU A 106 -13.27 -20.07 -19.83
C LEU A 106 -13.51 -21.60 -19.82
N GLY A 107 -14.75 -22.01 -19.54
CA GLY A 107 -15.12 -23.40 -19.26
C GLY A 107 -14.99 -23.76 -17.78
N PHE A 108 -15.68 -24.82 -17.37
CA PHE A 108 -15.88 -25.11 -15.94
C PHE A 108 -14.68 -25.77 -15.25
N ILE A 109 -14.30 -27.00 -15.65
CA ILE A 109 -13.25 -27.80 -14.97
C ILE A 109 -12.15 -28.30 -15.92
N TYR A 110 -12.51 -28.87 -17.08
CA TYR A 110 -11.59 -29.69 -17.87
C TYR A 110 -10.62 -28.92 -18.78
N ASN A 111 -10.94 -27.66 -19.14
CA ASN A 111 -10.09 -26.85 -20.02
C ASN A 111 -8.75 -26.47 -19.36
N LYS A 112 -7.73 -26.13 -20.16
CA LYS A 112 -6.44 -25.66 -19.62
C LYS A 112 -6.60 -24.37 -18.80
N ASN A 113 -7.42 -23.44 -19.29
CA ASN A 113 -7.77 -22.18 -18.62
C ASN A 113 -9.15 -22.24 -17.96
N ALA A 114 -9.50 -23.34 -17.31
CA ALA A 114 -10.80 -23.51 -16.68
C ALA A 114 -11.02 -22.55 -15.49
N TYR A 115 -12.27 -22.14 -15.29
CA TYR A 115 -12.68 -21.20 -14.25
C TYR A 115 -12.24 -21.68 -12.85
N LEU A 116 -12.51 -22.93 -12.48
CA LEU A 116 -12.21 -23.48 -11.15
C LEU A 116 -10.71 -23.79 -10.91
N LYS A 117 -9.83 -23.62 -11.89
CA LYS A 117 -8.38 -23.79 -11.66
C LYS A 117 -7.72 -22.56 -11.01
N SER A 118 -8.37 -21.40 -11.10
CA SER A 118 -7.91 -20.18 -10.43
C SER A 118 -8.47 -20.14 -9.01
N VAL A 119 -7.60 -20.04 -8.01
CA VAL A 119 -7.98 -19.90 -6.59
C VAL A 119 -8.92 -18.71 -6.37
N TRP A 120 -8.70 -17.62 -7.12
CA TRP A 120 -9.51 -16.41 -7.05
C TRP A 120 -10.93 -16.64 -7.57
N ASN A 121 -11.07 -17.38 -8.67
CA ASN A 121 -12.38 -17.74 -9.21
C ASN A 121 -13.12 -18.75 -8.32
N ILE A 122 -12.39 -19.63 -7.62
CA ILE A 122 -12.99 -20.53 -6.61
C ILE A 122 -13.60 -19.72 -5.47
N LEU A 123 -12.90 -18.70 -4.99
CA LEU A 123 -13.42 -17.80 -3.96
C LEU A 123 -14.70 -17.10 -4.44
N ASP A 124 -14.68 -16.52 -5.65
CA ASP A 124 -15.85 -15.89 -6.25
C ASP A 124 -17.03 -16.87 -6.36
N PHE A 125 -16.76 -18.11 -6.76
CA PHE A 125 -17.76 -19.16 -6.89
C PHE A 125 -18.38 -19.55 -5.54
N ILE A 126 -17.58 -19.69 -4.49
CA ILE A 126 -18.07 -19.98 -3.13
C ILE A 126 -18.98 -18.85 -2.65
N VAL A 127 -18.57 -17.59 -2.83
CA VAL A 127 -19.36 -16.43 -2.42
C VAL A 127 -20.72 -16.38 -3.15
N VAL A 128 -20.74 -16.64 -4.46
CA VAL A 128 -21.97 -16.64 -5.26
C VAL A 128 -22.87 -17.82 -4.90
N THR A 129 -22.32 -19.04 -4.81
CA THR A 129 -23.09 -20.25 -4.50
C THR A 129 -23.72 -20.18 -3.12
N MET A 130 -22.98 -19.77 -2.09
CA MET A 130 -23.52 -19.60 -0.75
C MET A 130 -24.59 -18.50 -0.71
N GLY A 131 -24.39 -17.41 -1.46
CA GLY A 131 -25.42 -16.37 -1.64
C GLY A 131 -26.72 -16.92 -2.24
N LEU A 132 -26.63 -17.72 -3.30
CA LEU A 132 -27.80 -18.35 -3.93
C LEU A 132 -28.48 -19.33 -2.97
N VAL A 133 -27.70 -20.13 -2.24
CA VAL A 133 -28.23 -21.05 -1.21
C VAL A 133 -29.01 -20.26 -0.15
N THR A 134 -28.50 -19.12 0.33
CA THR A 134 -29.22 -18.33 1.35
C THR A 134 -30.58 -17.80 0.91
N ILE A 135 -30.76 -17.50 -0.38
CA ILE A 135 -32.06 -17.01 -0.91
C ILE A 135 -33.03 -18.18 -1.11
N ASN A 136 -32.55 -19.32 -1.59
CA ASN A 136 -33.41 -20.47 -1.88
C ASN A 136 -33.81 -21.26 -0.63
N LEU A 137 -32.95 -21.30 0.41
CA LEU A 137 -33.23 -21.99 1.67
C LEU A 137 -34.02 -21.15 2.69
N GLN A 138 -34.51 -19.96 2.32
CA GLN A 138 -35.35 -19.12 3.18
C GLN A 138 -36.74 -19.70 3.50
N ALA A 139 -36.95 -21.00 3.26
CA ALA A 139 -38.14 -21.76 3.64
C ALA A 139 -37.92 -22.44 5.02
N ASP A 140 -38.39 -21.76 6.06
CA ASP A 140 -38.96 -22.26 7.34
C ASP A 140 -38.19 -23.20 8.29
N THR A 141 -36.98 -23.70 8.01
CA THR A 141 -36.41 -24.78 8.88
C THR A 141 -34.96 -24.62 9.37
N VAL A 142 -34.16 -23.70 8.83
CA VAL A 142 -32.74 -23.58 9.20
C VAL A 142 -32.39 -22.15 9.62
N ASP A 143 -31.69 -21.98 10.74
CA ASP A 143 -31.19 -20.67 11.18
C ASP A 143 -30.04 -20.22 10.24
N LEU A 144 -30.39 -19.55 9.14
CA LEU A 144 -29.45 -19.10 8.11
C LEU A 144 -28.55 -17.93 8.55
N ARG A 145 -28.49 -17.58 9.85
CA ARG A 145 -27.64 -16.51 10.38
C ARG A 145 -26.17 -16.74 10.03
N THR A 146 -25.68 -17.97 10.18
CA THR A 146 -24.29 -18.34 9.87
C THR A 146 -23.97 -18.17 8.38
N PHE A 147 -24.89 -18.53 7.48
CA PHE A 147 -24.69 -18.34 6.05
C PHE A 147 -24.79 -16.86 5.62
N ARG A 148 -25.55 -16.04 6.35
CA ARG A 148 -25.54 -14.58 6.17
C ARG A 148 -24.19 -13.97 6.57
N ALA A 149 -23.54 -14.48 7.62
CA ALA A 149 -22.20 -14.02 8.02
C ALA A 149 -21.15 -14.24 6.92
N ILE A 150 -21.28 -15.27 6.08
CA ILE A 150 -20.37 -15.54 4.93
C ILE A 150 -20.33 -14.38 3.93
N ARG A 151 -21.35 -13.50 3.91
CA ARG A 151 -21.34 -12.27 3.11
C ARG A 151 -20.15 -11.36 3.46
N VAL A 152 -19.56 -11.50 4.65
CA VAL A 152 -18.31 -10.84 5.07
C VAL A 152 -17.10 -11.23 4.21
N LEU A 153 -17.18 -12.32 3.43
CA LEU A 153 -16.13 -12.71 2.49
C LEU A 153 -16.20 -11.95 1.16
N ARG A 154 -17.30 -11.26 0.84
CA ARG A 154 -17.46 -10.51 -0.42
C ARG A 154 -16.38 -9.44 -0.66
N PRO A 155 -15.90 -8.68 0.34
CA PRO A 155 -14.75 -7.78 0.19
C PRO A 155 -13.49 -8.47 -0.36
N PHE A 156 -13.29 -9.78 -0.10
CA PHE A 156 -12.15 -10.52 -0.66
C PHE A 156 -12.21 -10.66 -2.18
N LYS A 157 -13.39 -10.48 -2.80
CA LYS A 157 -13.53 -10.40 -4.25
C LYS A 157 -12.78 -9.18 -4.84
N LEU A 158 -12.51 -8.15 -4.05
CA LEU A 158 -11.63 -7.06 -4.51
C LEU A 158 -10.22 -7.58 -4.83
N VAL A 159 -9.74 -8.61 -4.11
CA VAL A 159 -8.47 -9.27 -4.42
C VAL A 159 -8.52 -9.97 -5.78
N SER A 160 -9.64 -10.61 -6.13
CA SER A 160 -9.79 -11.22 -7.46
C SER A 160 -9.89 -10.17 -8.58
N GLY A 161 -10.37 -8.97 -8.29
CA GLY A 161 -10.43 -7.83 -9.23
C GLY A 161 -9.10 -7.05 -9.40
N VAL A 162 -8.24 -7.01 -8.38
CA VAL A 162 -7.01 -6.18 -8.40
C VAL A 162 -5.75 -7.06 -8.47
N PRO A 163 -5.06 -7.14 -9.63
CA PRO A 163 -3.94 -8.08 -9.82
C PRO A 163 -2.73 -7.77 -8.94
N SER A 164 -2.48 -6.50 -8.60
CA SER A 164 -1.40 -6.13 -7.68
C SER A 164 -1.63 -6.73 -6.28
N LEU A 165 -2.87 -6.76 -5.80
CA LEU A 165 -3.23 -7.34 -4.50
C LEU A 165 -3.10 -8.86 -4.50
N GLN A 166 -3.39 -9.53 -5.63
CA GLN A 166 -3.17 -10.98 -5.78
C GLN A 166 -1.69 -11.35 -5.60
N VAL A 167 -0.79 -10.57 -6.20
CA VAL A 167 0.65 -10.79 -6.08
C VAL A 167 1.09 -10.64 -4.62
N VAL A 168 0.60 -9.61 -3.93
CA VAL A 168 0.90 -9.38 -2.50
C VAL A 168 0.38 -10.54 -1.64
N LEU A 169 -0.90 -10.90 -1.75
CA LEU A 169 -1.50 -11.94 -0.91
C LEU A 169 -0.88 -13.32 -1.17
N THR A 170 -0.59 -13.64 -2.44
CA THR A 170 0.13 -14.89 -2.79
C THR A 170 1.52 -14.91 -2.18
N SER A 171 2.19 -13.76 -2.09
CA SER A 171 3.50 -13.65 -1.45
C SER A 171 3.41 -13.83 0.06
N ILE A 172 2.37 -13.29 0.71
CA ILE A 172 2.09 -13.51 2.15
C ILE A 172 1.84 -14.99 2.44
N ILE A 173 0.98 -15.64 1.67
CA ILE A 173 0.67 -17.07 1.87
C ILE A 173 1.92 -17.94 1.71
N LYS A 174 2.79 -17.62 0.75
CA LYS A 174 4.08 -18.32 0.60
C LYS A 174 5.03 -18.10 1.78
N ALA A 175 5.03 -16.90 2.36
CA ALA A 175 5.84 -16.58 3.55
C ALA A 175 5.29 -17.21 4.84
N MET A 176 4.01 -17.59 4.88
CA MET A 176 3.40 -18.23 6.05
C MET A 176 3.87 -19.68 6.25
N ALA A 177 4.21 -20.39 5.17
CA ALA A 177 4.65 -21.78 5.22
C ALA A 177 5.86 -22.04 6.16
N PRO A 178 6.97 -21.27 6.12
CA PRO A 178 8.06 -21.44 7.08
C PRO A 178 7.67 -21.06 8.51
N LEU A 179 6.77 -20.08 8.69
CA LEU A 179 6.28 -19.68 10.02
C LEU A 179 5.45 -20.78 10.70
N PHE A 180 4.76 -21.61 9.93
CA PHE A 180 3.97 -22.72 10.45
C PHE A 180 4.82 -23.70 11.28
N GLN A 181 6.05 -23.98 10.86
CA GLN A 181 6.96 -24.87 11.59
C GLN A 181 7.31 -24.31 12.98
N ILE A 182 7.53 -23.00 13.08
CA ILE A 182 7.78 -22.32 14.35
C ILE A 182 6.51 -22.28 15.20
N GLY A 183 5.37 -22.00 14.57
CA GLY A 183 4.06 -22.01 15.24
C GLY A 183 3.76 -23.36 15.89
N LEU A 184 4.15 -24.46 15.25
CA LEU A 184 4.01 -25.80 15.83
C LEU A 184 4.90 -25.99 17.07
N LEU A 185 6.13 -25.46 17.06
CA LEU A 185 7.00 -25.47 18.25
C LEU A 185 6.42 -24.62 19.38
N VAL A 186 5.84 -23.47 19.07
CA VAL A 186 5.12 -22.61 20.04
C VAL A 186 3.93 -23.34 20.64
N LEU A 187 3.12 -24.00 19.81
CA LEU A 187 1.99 -24.79 20.27
C LEU A 187 2.43 -25.92 21.20
N PHE A 188 3.55 -26.59 20.89
CA PHE A 188 4.11 -27.64 21.75
C PHE A 188 4.57 -27.10 23.11
N ALA A 189 5.24 -25.94 23.13
CA ALA A 189 5.64 -25.29 24.38
C ALA A 189 4.42 -24.87 25.23
N ILE A 190 3.38 -24.29 24.60
CA ILE A 190 2.11 -23.97 25.26
C ILE A 190 1.51 -25.23 25.89
N LEU A 191 1.49 -26.35 25.17
CA LEU A 191 0.95 -27.61 25.66
C LEU A 191 1.70 -28.09 26.92
N ILE A 192 3.03 -28.05 26.92
CA ILE A 192 3.84 -28.46 28.09
C ILE A 192 3.45 -27.63 29.32
N PHE A 193 3.47 -26.30 29.21
CA PHE A 193 3.14 -25.42 30.33
C PHE A 193 1.67 -25.54 30.74
N ALA A 194 0.75 -25.80 29.81
CA ALA A 194 -0.65 -26.01 30.09
C ALA A 194 -0.89 -27.31 30.89
N VAL A 195 -0.23 -28.41 30.54
CA VAL A 195 -0.31 -29.66 31.30
C VAL A 195 0.27 -29.49 32.70
N ILE A 196 1.42 -28.82 32.83
CA ILE A 196 2.02 -28.52 34.15
C ILE A 196 1.07 -27.64 34.98
N GLY A 197 0.49 -26.59 34.38
CA GLY A 197 -0.46 -25.69 35.06
C GLY A 197 -1.76 -26.38 35.47
N LEU A 198 -2.28 -27.26 34.62
CA LEU A 198 -3.45 -28.11 34.90
C LEU A 198 -3.19 -28.97 36.14
N GLU A 199 -2.06 -29.67 36.21
CA GLU A 199 -1.76 -30.54 37.35
C GLU A 199 -1.57 -29.77 38.67
N ILE A 200 -1.02 -28.54 38.62
CA ILE A 200 -0.76 -27.75 39.83
C ILE A 200 -2.00 -26.97 40.30
N TYR A 201 -2.80 -26.43 39.38
CA TYR A 201 -3.81 -25.41 39.66
C TYR A 201 -5.25 -25.83 39.34
N ARG A 202 -5.52 -27.13 39.14
CA ARG A 202 -6.87 -27.63 38.90
C ARG A 202 -7.82 -27.27 40.06
N GLY A 203 -8.93 -26.62 39.74
CA GLY A 203 -10.05 -26.35 40.64
C GLY A 203 -9.83 -25.22 41.65
N ILE A 204 -8.68 -24.53 41.62
CA ILE A 204 -8.35 -23.52 42.65
C ILE A 204 -9.13 -22.21 42.48
N PHE A 205 -9.66 -21.93 41.29
CA PHE A 205 -10.28 -20.64 40.97
C PHE A 205 -11.78 -20.57 41.29
N HIS A 206 -12.36 -21.57 41.97
CA HIS A 206 -13.80 -21.61 42.24
C HIS A 206 -14.22 -21.02 43.60
N THR A 207 -13.31 -20.34 44.29
CA THR A 207 -13.53 -19.72 45.60
C THR A 207 -13.33 -18.21 45.52
N THR A 208 -14.32 -17.46 46.05
CA THR A 208 -14.29 -15.98 46.07
C THR A 208 -14.77 -15.43 47.43
N CYS A 209 -14.47 -14.16 47.69
CA CYS A 209 -14.85 -13.47 48.91
C CYS A 209 -16.32 -12.99 48.84
N TRP A 210 -17.16 -13.51 49.72
CA TRP A 210 -18.57 -13.17 49.88
C TRP A 210 -18.82 -12.35 51.13
N LYS A 211 -19.68 -11.34 51.08
CA LYS A 211 -20.08 -10.61 52.28
C LYS A 211 -20.81 -11.54 53.26
N SER A 212 -20.46 -11.47 54.55
CA SER A 212 -20.98 -12.42 55.56
C SER A 212 -22.51 -12.37 55.74
N ASP A 213 -23.13 -11.21 55.47
CA ASP A 213 -24.54 -10.93 55.82
C ASP A 213 -25.51 -10.98 54.64
N SER A 214 -25.06 -11.16 53.39
CA SER A 214 -25.95 -11.22 52.23
C SER A 214 -25.98 -12.64 51.62
N PRO A 215 -27.17 -13.26 51.47
CA PRO A 215 -27.33 -14.54 50.77
C PRO A 215 -27.35 -14.39 49.23
N PHE A 216 -27.14 -13.18 48.71
CA PHE A 216 -27.30 -12.88 47.29
C PHE A 216 -25.98 -12.91 46.53
N LEU A 217 -26.01 -13.48 45.32
CA LEU A 217 -24.87 -13.71 44.42
C LEU A 217 -24.15 -12.43 43.95
N PHE A 218 -24.71 -11.24 44.23
CA PHE A 218 -24.30 -9.96 43.63
C PHE A 218 -23.30 -9.14 44.47
N ASP A 219 -22.98 -9.56 45.69
CA ASP A 219 -22.04 -8.86 46.61
C ASP A 219 -20.63 -9.50 46.67
N ALA A 220 -20.24 -10.27 45.64
CA ALA A 220 -18.91 -10.87 45.58
C ALA A 220 -17.86 -9.87 45.09
N ILE A 221 -16.73 -9.79 45.79
CA ILE A 221 -15.53 -9.15 45.23
C ILE A 221 -14.98 -10.16 44.21
N GLN A 222 -14.85 -9.78 42.92
CA GLN A 222 -14.36 -10.68 41.86
C GLN A 222 -12.85 -11.00 42.00
N GLN A 223 -12.49 -11.64 43.10
CA GLN A 223 -11.13 -11.91 43.52
C GLN A 223 -11.06 -13.31 44.11
N ALA A 224 -10.11 -14.10 43.64
CA ALA A 224 -9.89 -15.43 44.16
C ALA A 224 -9.45 -15.37 45.64
N CYS A 225 -9.83 -16.39 46.42
CA CYS A 225 -9.42 -16.52 47.82
C CYS A 225 -9.12 -17.97 48.17
N SER A 226 -8.26 -18.17 49.16
CA SER A 226 -7.97 -19.48 49.72
C SER A 226 -8.86 -19.75 50.94
N PRO A 227 -9.57 -20.88 51.01
CA PRO A 227 -10.36 -21.24 52.19
C PRO A 227 -9.48 -21.57 53.40
N GLN A 228 -8.17 -21.74 53.22
CA GLN A 228 -7.22 -22.08 54.27
C GLN A 228 -6.68 -20.84 55.00
N SER A 229 -6.77 -19.64 54.40
CA SER A 229 -6.24 -18.39 54.99
C SER A 229 -7.33 -17.32 55.13
N ASN A 230 -7.64 -16.95 56.39
CA ASN A 230 -8.59 -15.88 56.69
C ASN A 230 -8.10 -14.47 56.31
N THR A 231 -6.83 -14.33 55.88
CA THR A 231 -6.18 -13.07 55.47
C THR A 231 -6.37 -12.72 53.99
N SER A 232 -6.96 -13.60 53.19
CA SER A 232 -7.17 -13.36 51.75
C SER A 232 -8.36 -12.45 51.43
N CYS A 233 -9.31 -12.30 52.36
CA CYS A 233 -10.51 -11.44 52.24
C CYS A 233 -10.48 -10.28 53.25
N ASN A 234 -11.14 -9.16 52.91
CA ASN A 234 -11.31 -8.02 53.81
C ASN A 234 -12.24 -8.34 55.00
N LEU A 235 -12.13 -7.57 56.09
CA LEU A 235 -13.03 -7.66 57.24
C LEU A 235 -14.51 -7.58 56.81
N GLY A 236 -15.33 -8.55 57.23
CA GLY A 236 -16.74 -8.68 56.84
C GLY A 236 -17.02 -9.54 55.60
N TYR A 237 -15.98 -10.14 55.00
CA TYR A 237 -16.10 -11.11 53.91
C TYR A 237 -15.59 -12.49 54.33
N THR A 238 -16.22 -13.53 53.80
CA THR A 238 -15.87 -14.94 53.99
C THR A 238 -15.59 -15.59 52.64
N CYS A 239 -14.51 -16.37 52.55
CA CYS A 239 -14.19 -17.13 51.35
C CYS A 239 -15.18 -18.30 51.21
N ARG A 240 -15.95 -18.35 50.13
CA ARG A 240 -16.89 -19.47 49.86
C ARG A 240 -16.71 -20.01 48.43
N PRO A 241 -16.96 -21.31 48.22
CA PRO A 241 -16.99 -21.91 46.88
C PRO A 241 -18.19 -21.41 46.07
N TYR A 242 -18.35 -21.89 44.83
CA TYR A 242 -19.40 -21.51 43.87
C TYR A 242 -19.15 -20.19 43.12
N TRP A 243 -17.90 -19.95 42.75
CA TRP A 243 -17.54 -18.93 41.78
C TRP A 243 -17.16 -19.57 40.44
N ASP A 244 -17.65 -19.01 39.33
CA ASP A 244 -17.28 -19.48 37.98
C ASP A 244 -15.79 -19.30 37.68
N GLY A 245 -15.12 -18.39 38.40
CA GLY A 245 -13.70 -18.07 38.25
C GLY A 245 -13.47 -16.68 37.65
N PRO A 246 -12.20 -16.25 37.57
CA PRO A 246 -11.85 -14.94 37.05
C PRO A 246 -12.27 -14.80 35.58
N PHE A 247 -12.65 -13.58 35.20
CA PHE A 247 -13.15 -13.27 33.85
C PHE A 247 -14.29 -14.20 33.41
N PHE A 248 -15.33 -14.33 34.22
CA PHE A 248 -16.50 -15.20 33.93
C PHE A 248 -16.13 -16.67 33.66
N GLY A 249 -15.07 -17.16 34.30
CA GLY A 249 -14.60 -18.54 34.17
C GLY A 249 -13.81 -18.85 32.89
N PHE A 250 -13.43 -17.85 32.08
CA PHE A 250 -12.56 -18.08 30.92
C PHE A 250 -11.10 -18.36 31.30
N VAL A 251 -10.65 -17.84 32.43
CA VAL A 251 -9.28 -18.00 32.93
C VAL A 251 -9.29 -19.05 34.04
N ASN A 252 -8.93 -20.29 33.69
CA ASN A 252 -8.81 -21.38 34.63
C ASN A 252 -7.82 -22.47 34.14
N PHE A 253 -7.47 -23.38 35.04
CA PHE A 253 -6.64 -24.56 34.77
C PHE A 253 -7.42 -25.86 35.02
N ASP A 254 -8.73 -25.90 34.74
CA ASP A 254 -9.56 -27.07 35.05
C ASP A 254 -9.59 -28.10 33.93
N ASN A 255 -9.45 -27.62 32.69
CA ASN A 255 -9.40 -28.43 31.47
C ASN A 255 -8.22 -28.01 30.61
N LEU A 256 -7.69 -28.94 29.81
CA LEU A 256 -6.54 -28.68 28.94
C LEU A 256 -6.75 -27.47 28.01
N GLY A 257 -7.95 -27.30 27.45
CA GLY A 257 -8.26 -26.17 26.56
C GLY A 257 -8.18 -24.81 27.23
N TYR A 258 -8.75 -24.67 28.44
CA TYR A 258 -8.69 -23.42 29.21
C TYR A 258 -7.30 -23.16 29.78
N ALA A 259 -6.58 -24.22 30.19
CA ALA A 259 -5.18 -24.12 30.60
C ALA A 259 -4.30 -23.63 29.43
N MET A 260 -4.50 -24.17 28.22
CA MET A 260 -3.81 -23.70 27.01
C MET A 260 -4.14 -22.25 26.69
N LEU A 261 -5.40 -21.83 26.81
CA LEU A 261 -5.83 -20.45 26.59
C LEU A 261 -5.19 -19.50 27.61
N THR A 262 -5.15 -19.88 28.89
CA THR A 262 -4.57 -19.09 29.97
C THR A 262 -3.05 -18.99 29.85
N VAL A 263 -2.37 -20.08 29.47
CA VAL A 263 -0.92 -20.07 29.17
C VAL A 263 -0.61 -19.22 27.95
N PHE A 264 -1.43 -19.29 26.89
CA PHE A 264 -1.33 -18.41 25.73
C PHE A 264 -1.52 -16.94 26.14
N GLN A 265 -2.54 -16.67 26.95
CA GLN A 265 -2.72 -15.55 27.88
C GLN A 265 -1.37 -14.97 28.34
N CYS A 266 -0.67 -15.76 29.16
CA CYS A 266 0.56 -15.34 29.79
C CYS A 266 1.73 -15.15 28.81
N ILE A 267 1.83 -15.96 27.75
CA ILE A 267 2.92 -15.88 26.77
C ILE A 267 2.85 -14.59 25.94
N THR A 268 1.66 -14.07 25.64
CA THR A 268 1.50 -12.77 24.95
C THR A 268 1.90 -11.57 25.81
N MET A 269 2.25 -11.79 27.08
CA MET A 269 2.56 -10.76 28.08
C MET A 269 1.39 -9.81 28.38
N GLU A 270 0.16 -10.21 28.10
CA GLU A 270 -1.06 -9.44 28.37
C GLU A 270 -1.82 -10.08 29.53
N GLY A 271 -2.21 -9.32 30.55
CA GLY A 271 -2.96 -9.83 31.72
C GLY A 271 -2.27 -10.91 32.57
N TRP A 272 -1.00 -11.27 32.30
CA TRP A 272 -0.31 -12.38 32.98
C TRP A 272 -0.10 -12.16 34.49
N THR A 273 0.10 -10.90 34.90
CA THR A 273 0.21 -10.53 36.32
C THR A 273 -1.11 -10.73 37.05
N ASP A 274 -2.24 -10.53 36.38
CA ASP A 274 -3.56 -10.72 36.97
C ASP A 274 -3.80 -12.20 37.24
N VAL A 275 -3.46 -13.07 36.28
CA VAL A 275 -3.50 -14.53 36.47
C VAL A 275 -2.59 -14.95 37.63
N LEU A 276 -1.36 -14.42 37.70
CA LEU A 276 -0.43 -14.67 38.80
C LEU A 276 -1.04 -14.24 40.16
N TYR A 277 -1.57 -13.02 40.26
CA TYR A 277 -2.11 -12.51 41.52
C TYR A 277 -3.35 -13.28 41.96
N GLN A 278 -4.23 -13.66 41.03
CA GLN A 278 -5.38 -14.51 41.34
C GLN A 278 -4.92 -15.89 41.79
N THR A 279 -3.88 -16.46 41.17
CA THR A 279 -3.31 -17.75 41.58
C THR A 279 -2.69 -17.69 42.98
N ASN A 280 -1.95 -16.61 43.28
CA ASN A 280 -1.38 -16.39 44.61
C ASN A 280 -2.45 -16.28 45.69
N LYS A 281 -3.57 -15.61 45.40
CA LYS A 281 -4.68 -15.45 46.35
C LYS A 281 -5.51 -16.73 46.49
N ALA A 282 -5.66 -17.52 45.42
CA ALA A 282 -6.36 -18.81 45.44
C ALA A 282 -5.60 -19.89 46.24
N ASN A 283 -4.28 -19.96 46.06
CA ASN A 283 -3.43 -21.01 46.64
C ASN A 283 -2.65 -20.53 47.89
N ASP A 284 -2.87 -19.29 48.34
CA ASP A 284 -2.18 -18.64 49.48
C ASP A 284 -0.64 -18.80 49.47
N SER A 285 -0.04 -18.79 48.27
CA SER A 285 1.38 -19.09 48.08
C SER A 285 2.00 -18.09 47.13
N GLN A 286 3.11 -17.48 47.55
CA GLN A 286 3.90 -16.60 46.67
C GLN A 286 4.82 -17.39 45.73
N TRP A 287 4.99 -18.69 45.95
CA TRP A 287 5.86 -19.55 45.13
C TRP A 287 5.33 -19.79 43.72
N ASN A 288 4.04 -19.53 43.47
CA ASN A 288 3.49 -19.62 42.12
C ASN A 288 4.18 -18.64 41.16
N VAL A 289 4.83 -17.59 41.66
CA VAL A 289 5.67 -16.68 40.85
C VAL A 289 6.70 -17.44 40.02
N LEU A 290 7.25 -18.55 40.54
CA LEU A 290 8.24 -19.37 39.83
C LEU A 290 7.66 -19.91 38.52
N TYR A 291 6.45 -20.48 38.56
CA TYR A 291 5.77 -21.02 37.39
C TYR A 291 5.54 -19.94 36.32
N PHE A 292 5.00 -18.79 36.72
CA PHE A 292 4.71 -17.69 35.79
C PHE A 292 5.98 -17.05 35.24
N VAL A 293 7.01 -16.84 36.06
CA VAL A 293 8.31 -16.32 35.61
C VAL A 293 8.96 -17.28 34.60
N LEU A 294 8.89 -18.60 34.84
CA LEU A 294 9.37 -19.59 33.87
C LEU A 294 8.61 -19.53 32.54
N ILE A 295 7.28 -19.33 32.56
CA ILE A 295 6.49 -19.11 31.34
C ILE A 295 6.93 -17.84 30.62
N ILE A 296 7.17 -16.74 31.33
CA ILE A 296 7.58 -15.48 30.67
C ILE A 296 8.98 -15.62 30.04
N VAL A 297 9.93 -16.24 30.76
CA VAL A 297 11.31 -16.43 30.26
C VAL A 297 11.34 -17.40 29.08
N PHE A 298 10.77 -18.60 29.23
CA PHE A 298 10.86 -19.65 28.21
C PHE A 298 9.74 -19.60 27.18
N GLY A 299 8.52 -19.26 27.59
CA GLY A 299 7.36 -19.20 26.70
C GLY A 299 7.25 -17.90 25.91
N SER A 300 7.72 -16.77 26.46
CA SER A 300 7.64 -15.47 25.77
C SER A 300 8.98 -14.99 25.22
N PHE A 301 9.97 -14.68 26.07
CA PHE A 301 11.25 -14.13 25.61
C PHE A 301 11.99 -15.06 24.66
N PHE A 302 12.13 -16.34 25.01
CA PHE A 302 12.80 -17.31 24.15
C PHE A 302 12.02 -17.55 22.84
N MET A 303 10.69 -17.69 22.91
CA MET A 303 9.88 -17.97 21.72
C MET A 303 9.81 -16.78 20.76
N LEU A 304 9.65 -15.55 21.27
CA LEU A 304 9.68 -14.34 20.44
C LEU A 304 11.04 -14.20 19.74
N ASN A 305 12.15 -14.43 20.46
CA ASN A 305 13.48 -14.38 19.88
C ASN A 305 13.69 -15.46 18.81
N LEU A 306 13.14 -16.66 19.02
CA LEU A 306 13.19 -17.72 18.01
C LEU A 306 12.38 -17.35 16.75
N VAL A 307 11.16 -16.84 16.93
CA VAL A 307 10.32 -16.37 15.81
C VAL A 307 11.04 -15.27 15.03
N LEU A 308 11.59 -14.27 15.71
CA LEU A 308 12.35 -13.19 15.10
C LEU A 308 13.60 -13.71 14.37
N GLY A 309 14.32 -14.67 14.96
CA GLY A 309 15.50 -15.28 14.36
C GLY A 309 15.18 -16.01 13.05
N VAL A 310 14.14 -16.84 13.04
CA VAL A 310 13.75 -17.57 11.82
C VAL A 310 13.16 -16.62 10.77
N LEU A 311 12.34 -15.66 11.17
CA LEU A 311 11.78 -14.65 10.27
C LEU A 311 12.88 -13.79 9.64
N SER A 312 13.91 -13.42 10.40
CA SER A 312 15.11 -12.74 9.87
C SER A 312 15.87 -13.62 8.87
N GLY A 313 16.03 -14.91 9.17
CA GLY A 313 16.65 -15.87 8.25
C GLY A 313 15.87 -16.03 6.94
N GLU A 314 14.54 -16.12 6.99
CA GLU A 314 13.68 -16.22 5.80
C GLU A 314 13.66 -14.90 5.01
N PHE A 315 13.61 -13.75 5.68
CA PHE A 315 13.70 -12.45 4.99
C PHE A 315 15.07 -12.24 4.35
N ALA A 316 16.16 -12.70 4.96
CA ALA A 316 17.49 -12.65 4.36
C ALA A 316 17.54 -13.50 3.07
N LYS A 317 17.02 -14.73 3.12
CA LYS A 317 16.92 -15.61 1.93
C LYS A 317 16.06 -14.99 0.82
N GLU A 318 14.90 -14.43 1.16
CA GLU A 318 14.00 -13.83 0.17
C GLU A 318 14.60 -12.56 -0.44
N ARG A 319 15.27 -11.73 0.37
CA ARG A 319 16.00 -10.56 -0.10
C ARG A 319 17.11 -10.95 -1.09
N GLU A 320 17.89 -11.98 -0.78
CA GLU A 320 18.95 -12.48 -1.67
C GLU A 320 18.37 -12.97 -3.02
N ARG A 321 17.22 -13.67 -2.99
CA ARG A 321 16.51 -14.10 -4.22
C ARG A 321 16.07 -12.90 -5.07
N VAL A 322 15.54 -11.85 -4.44
CA VAL A 322 15.11 -10.63 -5.12
C VAL A 322 16.31 -9.89 -5.73
N GLU A 323 17.42 -9.77 -4.99
CA GLU A 323 18.65 -9.13 -5.47
C GLU A 323 19.24 -9.89 -6.67
N LYS A 324 19.33 -11.23 -6.61
CA LYS A 324 19.75 -12.08 -7.74
C LYS A 324 18.85 -11.91 -8.97
N ARG A 325 17.53 -11.83 -8.76
CA ARG A 325 16.56 -11.62 -9.85
C ARG A 325 16.72 -10.23 -10.49
N ARG A 326 16.93 -9.19 -9.69
CA ARG A 326 17.18 -7.82 -10.19
C ARG A 326 18.50 -7.74 -10.95
N ALA A 327 19.57 -8.33 -10.40
CA ALA A 327 20.87 -8.39 -11.07
C ALA A 327 20.77 -9.12 -12.43
N PHE A 328 20.06 -10.25 -12.47
CA PHE A 328 19.80 -10.97 -13.72
C PHE A 328 19.02 -10.14 -14.75
N LEU A 329 17.96 -9.43 -14.33
CA LEU A 329 17.18 -8.57 -15.22
C LEU A 329 18.03 -7.40 -15.77
N LYS A 330 18.84 -6.78 -14.92
CA LYS A 330 19.74 -5.69 -15.32
C LYS A 330 20.79 -6.15 -16.33
N LEU A 331 21.43 -7.30 -16.08
CA LEU A 331 22.36 -7.92 -17.03
C LEU A 331 21.68 -8.22 -18.37
N ARG A 332 20.42 -8.66 -18.35
CA ARG A 332 19.65 -8.92 -19.57
C ARG A 332 19.29 -7.65 -20.34
N GLU A 333 19.01 -6.55 -19.64
CA GLU A 333 18.82 -5.23 -20.27
C GLU A 333 20.12 -4.74 -20.91
N GLU A 334 21.23 -4.79 -20.17
CA GLU A 334 22.56 -4.41 -20.68
C GLU A 334 22.97 -5.24 -21.91
N GLN A 335 22.73 -6.55 -21.89
CA GLN A 335 23.01 -7.42 -23.03
C GLN A 335 22.11 -7.13 -24.23
N ARG A 336 20.84 -6.72 -24.01
CA ARG A 336 19.94 -6.32 -25.09
C ARG A 336 20.39 -5.00 -25.72
N ASP A 337 20.81 -4.05 -24.90
CA ASP A 337 21.31 -2.75 -25.35
C ASP A 337 22.64 -2.91 -26.12
N GLN A 338 23.53 -3.81 -25.68
CA GLN A 338 24.75 -4.17 -26.41
C GLN A 338 24.44 -4.78 -27.78
N ASN A 339 23.54 -5.77 -27.84
CA ASN A 339 23.17 -6.38 -29.12
C ASN A 339 22.52 -5.37 -30.09
N MET A 340 21.72 -4.43 -29.57
CA MET A 340 21.15 -3.35 -30.38
C MET A 340 22.24 -2.39 -30.88
N LEU A 341 23.19 -2.01 -30.02
CA LEU A 341 24.32 -1.16 -30.42
C LEU A 341 25.19 -1.82 -31.49
N GLU A 342 25.50 -3.11 -31.34
CA GLU A 342 26.26 -3.88 -32.35
C GLU A 342 25.51 -3.92 -33.69
N GLY A 343 24.19 -4.15 -33.67
CA GLY A 343 23.36 -4.07 -34.87
C GLY A 343 23.32 -2.68 -35.51
N TYR A 344 23.31 -1.59 -34.72
CA TYR A 344 23.42 -0.23 -35.24
C TYR A 344 24.80 0.08 -35.82
N LEU A 345 25.87 -0.40 -35.20
CA LEU A 345 27.24 -0.24 -35.71
C LEU A 345 27.41 -0.98 -37.04
N ASP A 346 26.96 -2.24 -37.13
CA ASP A 346 26.98 -3.02 -38.37
C ASP A 346 26.19 -2.30 -39.48
N TRP A 347 25.00 -1.78 -39.16
CA TRP A 347 24.19 -0.99 -40.09
C TRP A 347 24.81 0.34 -40.51
N MET A 348 25.64 0.98 -39.67
CA MET A 348 26.39 2.19 -40.04
C MET A 348 27.65 1.87 -40.86
N GLU A 349 28.30 0.73 -40.60
CA GLU A 349 29.49 0.27 -41.31
C GLU A 349 29.14 -0.24 -42.72
N THR A 350 28.02 -0.95 -42.89
CA THR A 350 27.57 -1.46 -44.20
C THR A 350 27.51 -0.38 -45.32
N PRO A 351 26.89 0.80 -45.10
CA PRO A 351 26.87 1.87 -46.08
C PRO A 351 28.20 2.62 -46.19
N GLU A 352 29.06 2.63 -45.18
CA GLU A 352 30.43 3.17 -45.32
C GLU A 352 31.30 2.26 -46.21
N GLU A 353 31.22 0.94 -46.05
CA GLU A 353 31.87 -0.01 -46.94
C GLU A 353 31.35 0.13 -48.38
N LEU A 354 30.03 0.21 -48.56
CA LEU A 354 29.41 0.48 -49.87
C LEU A 354 29.87 1.82 -50.45
N LYS A 355 29.96 2.89 -49.65
CA LYS A 355 30.51 4.19 -50.08
C LYS A 355 31.99 4.12 -50.42
N ILE A 356 32.80 3.29 -49.75
CA ILE A 356 34.22 3.09 -50.08
C ILE A 356 34.37 2.29 -51.39
N PHE A 357 33.51 1.28 -51.62
CA PHE A 357 33.44 0.56 -52.90
C PHE A 357 32.97 1.47 -54.03
N GLU A 358 31.90 2.26 -53.83
CA GLU A 358 31.44 3.28 -54.77
C GLU A 358 32.50 4.36 -54.98
N ASN A 359 33.22 4.81 -53.96
CA ASN A 359 34.29 5.80 -54.11
C ASN A 359 35.52 5.23 -54.82
N LYS A 360 35.81 3.93 -54.70
CA LYS A 360 36.86 3.25 -55.49
C LYS A 360 36.46 3.17 -56.97
N GLN A 361 35.22 2.79 -57.28
CA GLN A 361 34.71 2.82 -58.66
C GLN A 361 34.61 4.25 -59.22
N ASN A 362 34.08 5.19 -58.43
CA ASN A 362 34.00 6.60 -58.78
C ASN A 362 35.37 7.28 -58.85
N GLN A 363 36.43 6.79 -58.20
CA GLN A 363 37.79 7.34 -58.35
C GLN A 363 38.38 7.00 -59.72
N GLU A 364 38.11 5.82 -60.26
CA GLU A 364 38.51 5.43 -61.61
C GLU A 364 37.72 6.24 -62.66
N GLU A 365 36.39 6.35 -62.52
CA GLU A 365 35.56 7.20 -63.37
C GLU A 365 35.88 8.70 -63.22
N ARG A 366 36.13 9.21 -62.00
CA ARG A 366 36.52 10.62 -61.77
C ARG A 366 37.89 10.94 -62.34
N LYS A 367 38.84 10.00 -62.37
CA LYS A 367 40.15 10.21 -63.01
C LYS A 367 39.99 10.35 -64.53
N GLU A 368 39.12 9.56 -65.16
CA GLU A 368 38.75 9.71 -66.57
C GLU A 368 37.97 11.00 -66.84
N LEU A 369 36.98 11.30 -66.00
CA LEU A 369 36.13 12.48 -66.13
C LEU A 369 36.88 13.79 -65.80
N MET A 370 37.91 13.76 -64.95
CA MET A 370 38.86 14.87 -64.73
C MET A 370 39.79 15.07 -65.93
N LYS A 371 40.20 13.99 -66.61
CA LYS A 371 40.95 14.04 -67.88
C LYS A 371 40.10 14.69 -68.98
N ASN A 372 38.82 14.34 -69.04
CA ASN A 372 37.85 14.94 -69.96
C ASN A 372 37.50 16.39 -69.57
N ARG A 373 37.27 16.69 -68.28
CA ARG A 373 37.02 18.05 -67.78
C ARG A 373 38.21 19.00 -67.90
N ARG A 374 39.46 18.52 -67.85
CA ARG A 374 40.64 19.33 -68.19
C ARG A 374 40.61 19.78 -69.64
N LYS A 375 40.31 18.86 -70.57
CA LYS A 375 40.10 19.17 -71.99
C LYS A 375 38.94 20.14 -72.20
N THR A 376 37.84 19.98 -71.45
CA THR A 376 36.68 20.89 -71.52
C THR A 376 36.94 22.25 -70.86
N ARG A 377 37.74 22.33 -69.79
CA ARG A 377 38.15 23.60 -69.15
C ARG A 377 39.11 24.39 -70.02
N GLU A 378 40.04 23.73 -70.72
CA GLU A 378 40.89 24.37 -71.72
C GLU A 378 40.07 24.92 -72.90
N TRP A 379 38.93 24.29 -73.22
CA TRP A 379 37.96 24.77 -74.21
C TRP A 379 37.09 25.94 -73.67
N LEU A 380 36.64 25.89 -72.41
CA LEU A 380 35.80 26.93 -71.77
C LEU A 380 36.58 28.21 -71.41
N ASN A 381 37.86 28.12 -71.02
CA ASN A 381 38.66 29.30 -70.67
C ASN A 381 38.98 30.21 -71.89
N LYS A 382 38.62 29.77 -73.11
CA LYS A 382 38.60 30.57 -74.34
C LYS A 382 37.31 31.40 -74.53
N ARG A 383 36.31 31.29 -73.67
CA ARG A 383 35.07 32.10 -73.68
C ARG A 383 34.85 32.74 -72.32
N LYS A 384 35.27 34.00 -72.16
CA LYS A 384 35.00 34.85 -70.98
C LYS A 384 33.48 35.13 -70.84
N LEU A 385 33.00 35.32 -69.61
CA LEU A 385 32.60 36.62 -69.00
C LEU A 385 31.42 36.50 -68.00
N SER A 386 31.56 37.19 -66.85
CA SER A 386 30.56 38.08 -66.18
C SER A 386 29.45 37.58 -65.22
N ASN A 387 29.48 38.22 -64.02
CA ASN A 387 28.41 38.75 -63.14
C ASN A 387 27.74 37.92 -62.02
N GLU A 388 28.17 38.18 -60.77
CA GLU A 388 27.53 38.96 -59.68
C GLU A 388 26.01 39.18 -59.67
N TYR A 389 25.32 38.79 -58.57
CA TYR A 389 24.18 39.54 -57.96
C TYR A 389 23.71 38.99 -56.60
N VAL A 390 23.19 39.92 -55.78
CA VAL A 390 22.09 39.88 -54.78
C VAL A 390 22.47 40.16 -53.32
N GLN A 391 22.21 41.40 -52.94
CA GLN A 391 21.96 41.95 -51.60
C GLN A 391 20.45 42.20 -51.45
N GLY A 392 19.91 42.13 -50.23
CA GLY A 392 18.64 42.78 -49.86
C GLY A 392 17.66 41.92 -49.06
N LEU A 393 17.33 42.36 -47.84
CA LEU A 393 15.96 42.69 -47.39
C LEU A 393 15.93 42.82 -45.85
N GLU A 394 15.87 44.07 -45.38
CA GLU A 394 15.30 44.47 -44.10
C GLU A 394 14.06 45.32 -44.41
N GLU A 395 12.98 45.12 -43.65
CA GLU A 395 12.12 46.13 -42.99
C GLU A 395 10.71 45.59 -42.78
N SER A 396 10.26 45.62 -41.51
CA SER A 396 9.02 46.27 -41.03
C SER A 396 8.58 45.65 -39.70
N ASP A 397 8.43 46.46 -38.63
CA ASP A 397 7.35 46.29 -37.64
C ASP A 397 7.26 47.47 -36.64
N GLU A 398 6.28 48.32 -36.96
CA GLU A 398 5.31 49.09 -36.17
C GLU A 398 5.58 49.66 -34.75
N ASP A 399 5.08 50.89 -34.64
CA ASP A 399 5.17 51.85 -33.55
C ASP A 399 4.41 51.42 -32.28
N LEU A 400 5.15 51.45 -31.16
CA LEU A 400 4.65 51.38 -29.79
C LEU A 400 5.52 52.34 -28.99
N ASP A 401 4.88 53.24 -28.25
CA ASP A 401 5.41 54.38 -27.49
C ASP A 401 6.88 54.21 -27.02
N ASP A 402 7.80 54.93 -27.67
CA ASP A 402 9.27 54.77 -27.61
C ASP A 402 9.84 54.95 -26.17
N LYS A 403 9.12 55.73 -25.35
CA LYS A 403 9.47 55.95 -23.93
C LYS A 403 9.15 54.76 -23.03
N SER A 404 8.06 54.05 -23.30
CA SER A 404 7.66 52.85 -22.56
C SER A 404 8.53 51.66 -22.97
N LYS A 405 8.86 51.53 -24.26
CA LYS A 405 9.83 50.54 -24.76
C LYS A 405 11.22 50.75 -24.15
N SER A 406 11.77 51.96 -24.12
CA SER A 406 13.10 52.20 -23.54
C SER A 406 13.16 51.98 -22.02
N PHE A 407 12.10 52.32 -21.27
CA PHE A 407 12.03 52.04 -19.84
C PHE A 407 11.92 50.52 -19.58
N LEU A 408 11.06 49.83 -20.34
CA LEU A 408 10.90 48.38 -20.23
C LEU A 408 12.17 47.64 -20.65
N GLU A 409 12.87 48.09 -21.69
CA GLU A 409 14.16 47.53 -22.13
C GLU A 409 15.25 47.73 -21.09
N ASN A 410 15.33 48.91 -20.46
CA ASN A 410 16.27 49.17 -19.37
C ASN A 410 15.97 48.29 -18.14
N CYS A 411 14.69 48.13 -17.78
CA CYS A 411 14.29 47.21 -16.72
C CYS A 411 14.58 45.73 -17.07
N ILE A 412 14.30 45.29 -18.29
CA ILE A 412 14.58 43.92 -18.75
C ILE A 412 16.09 43.66 -18.77
N LYS A 413 16.89 44.65 -19.17
CA LYS A 413 18.36 44.58 -19.14
C LYS A 413 18.87 44.43 -17.71
N TYR A 414 18.38 45.26 -16.77
CA TYR A 414 18.76 45.16 -15.36
C TYR A 414 18.36 43.82 -14.72
N ILE A 415 17.14 43.33 -15.01
CA ILE A 415 16.68 42.01 -14.55
C ILE A 415 17.58 40.89 -15.10
N ARG A 416 17.99 40.99 -16.37
CA ARG A 416 18.87 40.00 -17.02
C ARG A 416 20.27 39.99 -16.41
N GLU A 417 20.78 41.13 -15.98
CA GLU A 417 22.09 41.26 -15.31
C GLU A 417 22.06 40.76 -13.86
N MET A 418 20.96 40.99 -13.12
CA MET A 418 20.85 40.59 -11.71
C MET A 418 20.50 39.11 -11.51
N ARG A 419 19.72 38.51 -12.42
CA ARG A 419 19.30 37.11 -12.33
C ARG A 419 20.44 36.09 -12.16
N PRO A 420 21.57 36.14 -12.91
CA PRO A 420 22.67 35.19 -12.71
C PRO A 420 23.36 35.35 -11.35
N ILE A 421 23.44 36.57 -10.82
CA ILE A 421 24.04 36.86 -9.50
C ILE A 421 23.17 36.24 -8.41
N VAL A 422 21.85 36.46 -8.45
CA VAL A 422 20.89 35.85 -7.51
C VAL A 422 20.91 34.33 -7.62
N LYS A 423 20.96 33.78 -8.84
CA LYS A 423 21.07 32.34 -9.08
C LYS A 423 22.36 31.74 -8.51
N HIS A 424 23.47 32.48 -8.56
CA HIS A 424 24.72 32.07 -7.93
C HIS A 424 24.58 32.07 -6.40
N PHE A 425 24.02 33.13 -5.82
CA PHE A 425 23.78 33.26 -4.38
C PHE A 425 22.93 32.10 -3.81
N ILE A 426 21.81 31.75 -4.44
CA ILE A 426 20.93 30.64 -4.00
C ILE A 426 21.68 29.30 -3.97
N LYS A 427 22.65 29.10 -4.87
CA LYS A 427 23.44 27.86 -4.95
C LYS A 427 24.58 27.80 -3.93
N THR A 428 24.83 28.86 -3.18
CA THR A 428 25.90 28.88 -2.19
C THR A 428 25.52 28.07 -0.95
N GLN A 429 26.52 27.44 -0.34
CA GLN A 429 26.33 26.68 0.91
C GLN A 429 25.76 27.53 2.07
N PRO A 430 26.16 28.80 2.27
CA PRO A 430 25.59 29.64 3.32
C PRO A 430 24.08 29.85 3.19
N PHE A 431 23.57 30.02 1.96
CA PHE A 431 22.12 30.16 1.73
C PHE A 431 21.36 28.89 2.15
N TYR A 432 21.90 27.71 1.82
CA TYR A 432 21.34 26.43 2.25
C TYR A 432 21.29 26.28 3.77
N TRP A 433 22.39 26.59 4.48
CA TRP A 433 22.45 26.54 5.94
C TRP A 433 21.52 27.55 6.62
N LEU A 434 21.36 28.74 6.04
CA LEU A 434 20.43 29.76 6.51
C LEU A 434 18.99 29.24 6.48
N VAL A 435 18.55 28.68 5.35
CA VAL A 435 17.19 28.13 5.19
C VAL A 435 16.93 27.00 6.19
N ILE A 436 17.88 26.07 6.34
CA ILE A 436 17.74 24.98 7.32
C ILE A 436 17.64 25.51 8.76
N THR A 437 18.43 26.51 9.10
CA THR A 437 18.40 27.12 10.44
C THR A 437 17.04 27.77 10.71
N LEU A 438 16.45 28.44 9.72
CA LEU A 438 15.11 29.02 9.84
C LEU A 438 14.03 27.96 10.02
N VAL A 439 14.12 26.85 9.27
CA VAL A 439 13.19 25.72 9.42
C VAL A 439 13.31 25.11 10.83
N LEU A 440 14.53 24.94 11.35
CA LEU A 440 14.75 24.44 12.71
C LEU A 440 14.22 25.41 13.78
N LEU A 441 14.43 26.72 13.61
CA LEU A 441 13.93 27.73 14.56
C LEU A 441 12.40 27.78 14.54
N ASN A 442 11.79 27.71 13.36
CA ASN A 442 10.33 27.63 13.24
C ASN A 442 9.77 26.35 13.90
N THR A 443 10.43 25.21 13.69
CA THR A 443 10.05 23.94 14.33
C THR A 443 10.19 24.03 15.86
N ALA A 444 11.24 24.70 16.36
CA ALA A 444 11.42 24.93 17.79
C ALA A 444 10.32 25.83 18.38
N CYS A 445 9.89 26.87 17.66
CA CYS A 445 8.77 27.72 18.06
C CYS A 445 7.48 26.91 18.21
N VAL A 446 7.15 26.06 17.22
CA VAL A 446 5.98 25.18 17.28
C VAL A 446 6.10 24.17 18.44
N ALA A 447 7.30 23.64 18.70
CA ALA A 447 7.52 22.66 19.76
C ALA A 447 7.44 23.22 21.20
N ILE A 448 7.60 24.54 21.38
CA ILE A 448 7.57 25.22 22.68
C ILE A 448 6.12 25.46 23.17
N GLU A 449 5.15 25.43 22.27
CA GLU A 449 3.74 25.64 22.58
C GLU A 449 3.22 24.60 23.60
N HIS A 450 2.65 25.05 24.71
CA HIS A 450 2.12 24.17 25.76
C HIS A 450 0.88 24.74 26.47
N TYR A 451 0.09 23.85 27.07
CA TYR A 451 -1.12 24.23 27.80
C TYR A 451 -0.79 25.08 29.04
N GLY A 452 -1.50 26.19 29.21
CA GLY A 452 -1.32 27.11 30.34
C GLY A 452 -0.06 27.98 30.25
N GLN A 453 0.49 28.17 29.06
CA GLN A 453 1.70 28.96 28.86
C GLN A 453 1.54 30.45 29.21
N PRO A 454 2.61 31.14 29.61
CA PRO A 454 2.52 32.55 29.96
C PRO A 454 2.19 33.40 28.72
N LYS A 455 1.35 34.43 28.91
CA LYS A 455 0.92 35.36 27.84
C LYS A 455 2.06 36.05 27.08
N PHE A 456 3.26 36.10 27.63
CA PHE A 456 4.43 36.58 26.90
C PHE A 456 4.85 35.60 25.79
N LEU A 457 4.84 34.30 26.08
CA LEU A 457 5.19 33.26 25.14
C LEU A 457 4.16 33.15 24.02
N ASP A 458 2.85 33.23 24.34
CA ASP A 458 1.79 33.31 23.33
C ASP A 458 2.04 34.45 22.33
N ARG A 459 2.33 35.65 22.86
CA ARG A 459 2.61 36.83 22.02
C ARG A 459 3.88 36.65 21.20
N PHE A 460 4.94 36.11 21.79
CA PHE A 460 6.20 35.86 21.08
C PHE A 460 6.00 34.88 19.92
N LEU A 461 5.31 33.76 20.15
CA LEU A 461 5.05 32.75 19.13
C LEU A 461 4.16 33.30 18.00
N PHE A 462 3.14 34.08 18.34
CA PHE A 462 2.30 34.78 17.37
C PHE A 462 3.13 35.69 16.44
N TYR A 463 4.02 36.51 17.00
CA TYR A 463 4.89 37.36 16.17
C TYR A 463 5.93 36.55 15.38
N ALA A 464 6.49 35.49 15.97
CA ALA A 464 7.45 34.63 15.31
C ALA A 464 6.85 33.99 14.05
N GLU A 465 5.60 33.56 14.08
CA GLU A 465 4.89 32.98 12.94
C GLU A 465 4.85 33.93 11.72
N TYR A 466 4.44 35.19 11.91
CA TYR A 466 4.44 36.18 10.83
C TYR A 466 5.85 36.53 10.34
N VAL A 467 6.85 36.57 11.24
CA VAL A 467 8.24 36.82 10.87
C VAL A 467 8.77 35.68 10.00
N PHE A 468 8.54 34.43 10.38
CA PHE A 468 8.92 33.27 9.58
C PHE A 468 8.22 33.23 8.23
N LEU A 469 6.90 33.49 8.21
CA LEU A 469 6.14 33.56 6.96
C LEU A 469 6.73 34.62 6.02
N THR A 470 7.09 35.79 6.54
CA THR A 470 7.71 36.86 5.75
C THR A 470 9.07 36.46 5.18
N ILE A 471 9.89 35.79 5.99
CA ILE A 471 11.21 35.30 5.54
C ILE A 471 11.05 34.21 4.49
N PHE A 472 10.12 33.26 4.65
CA PHE A 472 9.86 32.22 3.66
C PHE A 472 9.23 32.75 2.37
N MET A 473 8.37 33.77 2.45
CA MET A 473 7.90 34.52 1.28
C MET A 473 9.07 35.18 0.54
N GLY A 474 9.99 35.83 1.27
CA GLY A 474 11.19 36.43 0.70
C GLY A 474 12.09 35.40 0.01
N GLU A 475 12.32 34.26 0.66
CA GLU A 475 13.05 33.13 0.10
C GLU A 475 12.41 32.62 -1.20
N LEU A 476 11.08 32.44 -1.20
CA LEU A 476 10.30 32.01 -2.35
C LEU A 476 10.48 32.95 -3.54
N PHE A 477 10.34 34.26 -3.33
CA PHE A 477 10.53 35.26 -4.39
C PHE A 477 11.96 35.25 -4.94
N ILE A 478 12.96 35.15 -4.07
CA ILE A 478 14.38 35.06 -4.47
C ILE A 478 14.60 33.82 -5.36
N LYS A 479 14.07 32.65 -4.97
CA LYS A 479 14.19 31.41 -5.73
C LYS A 479 13.47 31.48 -7.09
N ILE A 480 12.26 32.02 -7.15
CA ILE A 480 11.50 32.18 -8.40
C ILE A 480 12.22 33.15 -9.35
N PHE A 481 12.74 34.27 -8.83
CA PHE A 481 13.50 35.25 -9.62
C PHE A 481 14.81 34.66 -10.16
N GLY A 482 15.58 33.97 -9.32
CA GLY A 482 16.88 33.40 -9.68
C GLY A 482 16.79 32.25 -10.69
N TYR A 483 15.94 31.25 -10.44
CA TYR A 483 15.78 30.11 -11.36
C TYR A 483 14.90 30.46 -12.56
N GLY A 484 13.89 31.29 -12.37
CA GLY A 484 12.79 31.50 -13.30
C GLY A 484 11.66 30.51 -13.08
N VAL A 485 10.44 30.92 -13.43
CA VAL A 485 9.20 30.19 -13.18
C VAL A 485 9.28 28.73 -13.64
N ARG A 486 9.69 28.48 -14.89
CA ARG A 486 9.70 27.12 -15.46
C ARG A 486 10.69 26.16 -14.77
N ASP A 487 11.89 26.64 -14.46
CA ASP A 487 12.92 25.82 -13.80
C ASP A 487 12.60 25.62 -12.31
N TYR A 488 11.96 26.60 -11.68
CA TYR A 488 11.49 26.51 -10.29
C TYR A 488 10.46 25.37 -10.13
N PHE A 489 9.40 25.34 -10.94
CA PHE A 489 8.34 24.32 -10.88
C PHE A 489 8.78 22.93 -11.36
N ARG A 490 9.98 22.78 -11.94
CA ARG A 490 10.53 21.48 -12.31
C ARG A 490 11.02 20.68 -11.09
N SER A 491 11.42 21.36 -10.01
CA SER A 491 11.91 20.72 -8.79
C SER A 491 10.76 20.45 -7.81
N LYS A 492 10.56 19.18 -7.42
CA LYS A 492 9.49 18.79 -6.49
C LYS A 492 9.60 19.50 -5.13
N PHE A 493 10.81 19.74 -4.64
CA PHE A 493 11.04 20.44 -3.36
C PHE A 493 10.65 21.92 -3.43
N ASN A 494 10.94 22.59 -4.55
CA ASN A 494 10.52 23.98 -4.76
C ASN A 494 8.99 24.08 -4.87
N VAL A 495 8.34 23.12 -5.55
CA VAL A 495 6.87 23.07 -5.61
C VAL A 495 6.28 22.91 -4.20
N PHE A 496 6.90 22.10 -3.35
CA PHE A 496 6.49 21.97 -1.94
C PHE A 496 6.64 23.29 -1.17
N ASP A 497 7.78 23.98 -1.26
CA ASP A 497 8.00 25.28 -0.62
C ASP A 497 6.94 26.31 -1.05
N PHE A 498 6.62 26.37 -2.36
CA PHE A 498 5.56 27.23 -2.88
C PHE A 498 4.21 26.90 -2.26
N ILE A 499 3.83 25.61 -2.19
CA ILE A 499 2.56 25.18 -1.59
C ILE A 499 2.50 25.60 -0.12
N VAL A 500 3.52 25.29 0.68
CA VAL A 500 3.58 25.61 2.11
C VAL A 500 3.38 27.11 2.33
N VAL A 501 4.15 27.93 1.62
CA VAL A 501 4.08 29.39 1.74
C VAL A 501 2.73 29.93 1.28
N THR A 502 2.13 29.39 0.21
CA THR A 502 0.80 29.82 -0.26
C THR A 502 -0.32 29.45 0.71
N VAL A 503 -0.25 28.29 1.37
CA VAL A 503 -1.23 27.87 2.39
C VAL A 503 -1.10 28.75 3.63
N SER A 504 0.11 29.01 4.12
CA SER A 504 0.34 29.91 5.26
C SER A 504 -0.04 31.36 4.96
N LEU A 505 0.17 31.83 3.72
CA LEU A 505 -0.30 33.14 3.28
C LEU A 505 -1.84 33.19 3.26
N PHE A 506 -2.49 32.14 2.75
CA PHE A 506 -3.94 32.04 2.75
C PHE A 506 -4.50 32.04 4.17
N GLU A 507 -3.90 31.30 5.08
CA GLU A 507 -4.28 31.28 6.50
C GLU A 507 -4.14 32.68 7.14
N ALA A 508 -2.99 33.34 6.95
CA ALA A 508 -2.78 34.70 7.48
C ALA A 508 -3.79 35.71 6.92
N ILE A 509 -4.07 35.67 5.61
CA ILE A 509 -5.08 36.52 4.97
C ILE A 509 -6.48 36.20 5.49
N PHE A 510 -6.81 34.91 5.63
CA PHE A 510 -8.10 34.47 6.15
C PHE A 510 -8.31 34.93 7.59
N GLN A 511 -7.28 34.86 8.45
CA GLN A 511 -7.33 35.38 9.81
C GLN A 511 -7.58 36.91 9.85
N ILE A 512 -7.01 37.67 8.92
CA ILE A 512 -7.20 39.13 8.82
C ILE A 512 -8.61 39.49 8.33
N ILE A 513 -9.14 38.79 7.33
CA ILE A 513 -10.47 39.05 6.76
C ILE A 513 -11.58 38.69 7.75
N ASN A 514 -11.34 37.66 8.56
CA ASN A 514 -12.37 36.93 9.28
C ASN A 514 -12.00 36.73 10.76
N PRO A 515 -11.73 37.82 11.53
CA PRO A 515 -11.22 37.72 12.90
C PRO A 515 -12.18 36.99 13.86
N GLU A 516 -13.47 37.01 13.57
CA GLU A 516 -14.54 36.36 14.36
C GLU A 516 -14.75 34.87 14.02
N THR A 517 -14.35 34.41 12.82
CA THR A 517 -14.62 33.01 12.38
C THR A 517 -13.45 32.06 12.61
N VAL A 518 -12.25 32.55 12.91
CA VAL A 518 -11.08 31.71 13.24
C VAL A 518 -11.27 31.00 14.58
N ILE A 519 -11.94 31.64 15.54
CA ILE A 519 -12.39 31.01 16.79
C ILE A 519 -13.35 29.85 16.48
N TRP A 520 -14.16 29.96 15.42
CA TRP A 520 -15.12 28.94 15.02
C TRP A 520 -14.56 27.82 14.16
N ILE A 521 -13.47 27.97 13.40
CA ILE A 521 -12.92 26.83 12.63
C ILE A 521 -12.17 25.86 13.56
N PHE A 522 -11.39 26.38 14.51
CA PHE A 522 -10.81 25.55 15.58
C PHE A 522 -11.86 25.07 16.58
N SER A 523 -12.88 25.89 16.90
CA SER A 523 -14.00 25.42 17.73
C SER A 523 -14.91 24.45 17.00
N PHE A 524 -15.11 24.51 15.68
CA PHE A 524 -15.96 23.56 14.94
C PHE A 524 -15.26 22.20 14.78
N ALA A 525 -13.93 22.18 14.67
CA ALA A 525 -13.15 20.95 14.78
C ALA A 525 -13.29 20.31 16.18
N MET A 526 -13.36 21.11 17.26
CA MET A 526 -13.63 20.61 18.62
C MET A 526 -15.12 20.35 18.93
N TYR A 527 -16.04 21.09 18.31
CA TYR A 527 -17.49 20.98 18.50
C TYR A 527 -18.06 19.76 17.77
N SER A 528 -17.43 19.36 16.66
CA SER A 528 -17.73 18.10 15.96
C SER A 528 -17.30 16.88 16.80
N THR A 529 -16.26 16.98 17.63
CA THR A 529 -15.86 15.90 18.54
C THR A 529 -16.67 15.83 19.84
N THR A 530 -17.24 16.95 20.32
CA THR A 530 -18.00 16.97 21.58
C THR A 530 -19.47 16.56 21.42
N LYS A 531 -20.08 16.72 20.24
CA LYS A 531 -21.44 16.21 20.00
C LYS A 531 -21.56 14.70 19.78
N ILE A 532 -20.43 13.98 19.68
CA ILE A 532 -20.42 12.51 19.67
C ILE A 532 -20.43 11.95 21.10
N THR A 533 -20.09 12.76 22.12
CA THR A 533 -20.08 12.33 23.53
C THR A 533 -21.30 12.77 24.36
N GLU A 534 -22.21 13.57 23.78
CA GLU A 534 -23.41 14.08 24.48
C GLU A 534 -24.74 13.47 23.98
N ILE A 535 -24.69 12.43 23.16
CA ILE A 535 -25.87 11.61 22.81
C ILE A 535 -26.01 10.38 23.74
N ASP A 536 -25.01 10.11 24.60
CA ASP A 536 -25.09 9.07 25.65
C ASP A 536 -25.09 9.67 27.07
N LYS A 537 -26.10 10.51 27.36
CA LYS A 537 -26.59 10.77 28.71
C LYS A 537 -28.11 10.83 28.76
#